data_AF-A0AAE5CN38-F1
#
_entry.id   AF-A0AAE5CN38-F1
#
_cell.length_a   1.000
_cell.length_b   1.000
_cell.length_c   1.000
_cell.angle_alpha   90.00
_cell.angle_beta   90.00
_cell.angle_gamma   90.00
#
_symmetry.space_group_name_H-M   'P 1'
#
loop_
_entity.id
_entity.type
_entity.pdbx_description
1 polymer ?
#
loop_
_entity_poly.entity_id
_entity_poly.type
_entity_poly.pdbx_seq_one_letter_code
_entity_poly.pdbx_strand_id
1 'polypeptide(L)'
;MKARTPVGTIGFIGAGNMAEAMIRGIIAAGIVEPGQIVIVNKSNKERLRRLTSQYGVKAVQGIPKLLDLSDTVILAVKPADVTDVLDAVGNALGTPSLGDGSVPKLLISVVAGVPLAHLETHLEDAFHVVRCMPNIPAQVGEGVMAASLGKDSGDAHKVLAETILGATGKVFWVSEEDLDSVTALSGSGPAYFFRLAQDMAAAGARMGLDPALSEQLARQTLAGAGMLVADSRTSLSDLVRQVTSPNGTTAAALRVFEGKRLDLLVEEAMAHARARSREMAQSVSRHLLLRAKRIVVKVGSSTVTDPSGGLNIKVLEELVRQIAELMSRGREVILVSSGAVAAGRGKLSSRAPSAGRHGNAGTRSGGTLTDKQVLSAVGQAVLMQTYETLFEKHGLTIAQVLLTKDDFTIAKRASLCRNTLEQLCARRIVPVINENDTVSIDEIKLGDNDTLSARVATLVGGGALIILTDTDGLFSADPRRDPNARLLRVVNRVDEKVVAMAVSPELSAGDPGQHTTDPESSEEQENRVGTGGMVTKLWAAEMALSSGIPVVIANGSRPGALLMAASGQEIGTFFAPEDAVGKAAGEGRPGSDIPAEDTAFRWREKEHPTLNRGAKSQTEEVAMRWRD
;
A
#
# COMPACT_ATOMS: atom_id res chain seq x y z
N MET A 1 18.77 27.58 36.00
CA MET A 1 18.71 27.41 34.53
C MET A 1 19.33 26.05 34.20
N LYS A 2 18.56 25.07 33.72
CA LYS A 2 19.18 23.85 33.15
C LYS A 2 19.95 24.28 31.91
N ALA A 3 21.21 23.89 31.78
CA ALA A 3 22.00 24.13 30.58
C ALA A 3 21.22 23.57 29.38
N ARG A 4 20.77 24.44 28.47
CA ARG A 4 20.10 24.03 27.24
C ARG A 4 21.14 23.34 26.37
N THR A 5 20.87 22.11 25.93
CA THR A 5 21.68 21.44 24.91
C THR A 5 21.76 22.37 23.69
N PRO A 6 22.96 22.67 23.15
CA PRO A 6 23.09 23.53 21.99
C PRO A 6 22.36 22.88 20.79
N VAL A 7 21.41 23.60 20.20
CA VAL A 7 20.54 23.11 19.13
C VAL A 7 21.22 23.13 17.76
N GLY A 8 22.30 23.89 17.61
CA GLY A 8 23.01 24.04 16.34
C GLY A 8 22.22 24.84 15.30
N THR A 9 22.61 24.72 14.03
CA THR A 9 21.94 25.34 12.89
C THR A 9 20.76 24.49 12.44
N ILE A 10 19.60 25.13 12.22
CA ILE A 10 18.36 24.44 11.81
C ILE A 10 18.08 24.70 10.33
N GLY A 11 18.04 23.62 9.54
CA GLY A 11 17.72 23.65 8.12
C GLY A 11 16.24 23.32 7.86
N PHE A 12 15.51 24.17 7.16
CA PHE A 12 14.14 23.91 6.72
C PHE A 12 14.11 23.52 5.24
N ILE A 13 13.61 22.31 4.96
CA ILE A 13 13.24 21.91 3.60
C ILE A 13 11.75 22.15 3.42
N GLY A 14 11.41 23.21 2.70
CA GLY A 14 10.05 23.69 2.51
C GLY A 14 9.78 25.01 3.24
N ALA A 15 9.04 25.92 2.58
CA ALA A 15 8.73 27.26 3.10
C ALA A 15 7.23 27.52 3.26
N GLY A 16 6.46 26.47 3.60
CA GLY A 16 5.01 26.55 3.79
C GLY A 16 4.57 27.34 5.03
N ASN A 17 3.28 27.26 5.36
CA ASN A 17 2.74 27.91 6.56
C ASN A 17 3.26 27.27 7.86
N MET A 18 3.42 25.95 7.87
CA MET A 18 3.97 25.25 9.05
C MET A 18 5.44 25.61 9.28
N ALA A 19 6.26 25.65 8.22
CA ALA A 19 7.64 26.11 8.31
C ALA A 19 7.72 27.53 8.88
N GLU A 20 6.89 28.46 8.40
CA GLU A 20 6.85 29.82 8.96
C GLU A 20 6.42 29.85 10.44
N ALA A 21 5.41 29.07 10.82
CA ALA A 21 4.97 28.98 12.21
C ALA A 21 6.12 28.54 13.13
N MET A 22 6.85 27.50 12.72
CA MET A 22 8.01 27.00 13.44
C MET A 22 9.15 28.01 13.48
N ILE A 23 9.51 28.64 12.36
CA ILE A 23 10.55 29.68 12.31
C ILE A 23 10.21 30.82 13.28
N ARG A 24 8.98 31.31 13.24
CA ARG A 24 8.51 32.37 14.15
C ARG A 24 8.59 31.92 15.61
N GLY A 25 8.09 30.73 15.94
CA GLY A 25 8.10 30.19 17.30
C GLY A 25 9.53 30.01 17.84
N ILE A 26 10.42 29.43 17.03
CA ILE A 26 11.83 29.18 17.38
C ILE A 26 12.57 30.47 17.69
N ILE A 27 12.39 31.50 16.85
CA ILE A 27 13.01 32.83 17.04
C ILE A 27 12.42 33.50 18.30
N ALA A 28 11.09 33.50 18.45
CA ALA A 28 10.43 34.12 19.60
C ALA A 28 10.82 33.47 20.93
N ALA A 29 11.06 32.15 20.95
CA ALA A 29 11.51 31.41 22.12
C ALA A 29 13.03 31.52 22.39
N GLY A 30 13.78 32.21 21.52
CA GLY A 30 15.24 32.37 21.64
C GLY A 30 15.97 31.03 21.63
N ILE A 31 15.52 30.08 20.81
CA ILE A 31 16.15 28.76 20.70
C ILE A 31 17.44 28.85 19.88
N VAL A 32 17.40 29.60 18.77
CA VAL A 32 18.56 29.94 17.93
C VAL A 32 18.41 31.37 17.40
N GLU A 33 19.53 31.98 17.01
CA GLU A 33 19.52 33.26 16.32
C GLU A 33 18.98 33.11 14.89
N PRO A 34 18.30 34.13 14.32
CA PRO A 34 17.79 34.09 12.96
C PRO A 34 18.80 33.62 11.89
N GLY A 35 20.07 34.04 12.01
CA GLY A 35 21.13 33.65 11.07
C GLY A 35 21.52 32.17 11.12
N GLN A 36 21.12 31.45 12.18
CA GLN A 36 21.29 30.00 12.34
C GLN A 36 20.11 29.20 11.80
N ILE A 37 19.15 29.85 11.13
CA ILE A 37 18.08 29.18 10.41
C ILE A 37 18.37 29.27 8.92
N VAL A 38 18.51 28.11 8.29
CA VAL A 38 18.74 27.97 6.85
C VAL A 38 17.50 27.42 6.19
N ILE A 39 17.12 27.91 5.01
CA ILE A 39 15.89 27.47 4.34
C ILE A 39 16.07 27.29 2.84
N VAL A 40 15.47 26.22 2.31
CA VAL A 40 15.33 25.96 0.88
C VAL A 40 13.86 25.71 0.54
N ASN A 41 13.45 26.07 -0.68
CA ASN A 41 12.11 25.79 -1.16
C ASN A 41 12.15 25.36 -2.64
N LYS A 42 11.45 24.27 -2.99
CA LYS A 42 11.39 23.72 -4.36
C LYS A 42 10.85 24.74 -5.37
N SER A 43 9.83 25.51 -4.97
CA SER A 43 9.12 26.48 -5.80
C SER A 43 8.88 27.78 -5.03
N ASN A 44 8.35 28.82 -5.67
CA ASN A 44 7.98 30.09 -5.02
C ASN A 44 9.14 30.87 -4.34
N LYS A 45 9.96 31.52 -5.16
CA LYS A 45 11.07 32.38 -4.70
C LYS A 45 10.60 33.61 -3.91
N GLU A 46 9.39 34.09 -4.16
CA GLU A 46 8.82 35.25 -3.46
C GLU A 46 8.55 34.93 -1.98
N ARG A 47 7.98 33.76 -1.71
CA ARG A 47 7.79 33.24 -0.34
C ARG A 47 9.11 33.19 0.42
N LEU A 48 10.16 32.69 -0.23
CA LEU A 48 11.49 32.60 0.37
C LEU A 48 12.03 33.99 0.71
N ARG A 49 11.95 34.95 -0.22
CA ARG A 49 12.36 36.35 0.02
C ARG A 49 11.62 36.98 1.19
N ARG A 50 10.30 36.75 1.29
CA ARG A 50 9.49 37.27 2.41
C ARG A 50 9.95 36.71 3.75
N LEU A 51 10.20 35.40 3.85
CA LEU A 51 10.68 34.80 5.09
C LEU A 51 12.06 35.34 5.48
N THR A 52 12.97 35.49 4.50
CA THR A 52 14.29 36.07 4.77
C THR A 52 14.22 37.52 5.22
N SER A 53 13.35 38.34 4.63
CA SER A 53 13.24 39.77 4.99
C SER A 53 12.53 39.97 6.32
N GLN A 54 11.51 39.15 6.60
CA GLN A 54 10.68 39.30 7.80
C GLN A 54 11.35 38.72 9.05
N TYR A 55 12.03 37.58 8.91
CA TYR A 55 12.56 36.86 10.06
C TYR A 55 14.09 36.84 10.12
N GLY A 56 14.81 37.36 9.12
CA GLY A 56 16.28 37.39 9.12
C GLY A 56 16.97 36.04 8.87
N VAL A 57 16.22 35.04 8.38
CA VAL A 57 16.74 33.70 8.09
C VAL A 57 17.56 33.64 6.80
N LYS A 58 18.39 32.62 6.63
CA LYS A 58 19.30 32.46 5.48
C LYS A 58 18.73 31.53 4.41
N ALA A 59 18.42 32.07 3.24
CA ALA A 59 18.07 31.25 2.07
C ALA A 59 19.32 30.66 1.39
N VAL A 60 19.27 29.38 1.01
CA VAL A 60 20.35 28.69 0.27
C VAL A 60 19.84 28.07 -1.04
N GLN A 61 20.78 27.75 -1.94
CA GLN A 61 20.48 27.14 -3.23
C GLN A 61 20.67 25.62 -3.13
N GLY A 62 19.57 24.88 -3.17
CA GLY A 62 19.57 23.42 -3.19
C GLY A 62 19.67 22.76 -1.81
N ILE A 63 19.27 21.49 -1.78
CA ILE A 63 19.32 20.63 -0.59
C ILE A 63 20.77 20.35 -0.14
N PRO A 64 21.76 20.04 -1.02
CA PRO A 64 23.12 19.73 -0.58
C PRO A 64 23.72 20.82 0.33
N LYS A 65 23.64 22.08 -0.09
CA LYS A 65 24.14 23.22 0.69
C LYS A 65 23.40 23.45 2.01
N LEU A 66 22.11 23.09 2.07
CA LEU A 66 21.35 23.13 3.31
C LEU A 66 21.86 22.07 4.28
N LEU A 67 22.07 20.84 3.79
CA LEU A 67 22.58 19.74 4.58
C LEU A 67 23.98 20.07 5.13
N ASP A 68 24.88 20.66 4.34
CA ASP A 68 26.23 21.04 4.79
C ASP A 68 26.22 22.00 5.98
N LEU A 69 25.25 22.93 6.01
CA LEU A 69 25.19 24.00 7.00
C LEU A 69 24.37 23.66 8.24
N SER A 70 23.56 22.59 8.20
CA SER A 70 22.56 22.31 9.24
C SER A 70 22.96 21.13 10.11
N ASP A 71 22.68 21.22 11.40
CA ASP A 71 22.84 20.14 12.38
C ASP A 71 21.52 19.38 12.56
N THR A 72 20.40 20.11 12.50
CA THR A 72 19.04 19.56 12.49
C THR A 72 18.31 19.99 11.23
N VAL A 73 17.58 19.07 10.61
CA VAL A 73 16.80 19.31 9.39
C VAL A 73 15.31 19.12 9.69
N ILE A 74 14.50 20.12 9.38
CA ILE A 74 13.04 20.06 9.46
C ILE A 74 12.48 19.87 8.05
N LEU A 75 11.79 18.75 7.84
CA LEU A 75 11.10 18.44 6.59
C LEU A 75 9.66 18.97 6.65
N ALA A 76 9.38 20.06 5.96
CA ALA A 76 8.11 20.80 5.99
C ALA A 76 7.57 21.05 4.56
N VAL A 77 7.56 20.00 3.74
CA VAL A 77 7.00 20.00 2.37
C VAL A 77 5.60 19.39 2.35
N LYS A 78 4.96 19.43 1.18
CA LYS A 78 3.70 18.71 0.97
C LYS A 78 3.96 17.21 0.91
N PRO A 79 3.01 16.35 1.35
CA PRO A 79 3.17 14.89 1.29
C PRO A 79 3.58 14.37 -0.10
N ALA A 80 2.99 14.93 -1.17
CA ALA A 80 3.29 14.56 -2.55
C ALA A 80 4.74 14.88 -3.00
N ASP A 81 5.42 15.81 -2.34
CA ASP A 81 6.80 16.20 -2.68
C ASP A 81 7.85 15.46 -1.81
N VAL A 82 7.43 14.68 -0.81
CA VAL A 82 8.36 14.11 0.18
C VAL A 82 9.35 13.18 -0.47
N THR A 83 8.92 12.27 -1.34
CA THR A 83 9.85 11.27 -1.86
C THR A 83 10.89 11.87 -2.79
N ASP A 84 10.52 12.81 -3.68
CA ASP A 84 11.47 13.59 -4.47
C ASP A 84 12.53 14.26 -3.58
N VAL A 85 12.10 14.79 -2.43
CA VAL A 85 12.98 15.47 -1.47
C VAL A 85 13.88 14.47 -0.75
N LEU A 86 13.36 13.32 -0.32
CA LEU A 86 14.15 12.27 0.32
C LEU A 86 15.19 11.70 -0.65
N ASP A 87 14.83 11.47 -1.91
CA ASP A 87 15.77 11.05 -2.96
C ASP A 87 16.86 12.10 -3.18
N ALA A 88 16.49 13.39 -3.20
CA ALA A 88 17.47 14.48 -3.32
C ALA A 88 18.38 14.59 -2.09
N VAL A 89 17.87 14.31 -0.89
CA VAL A 89 18.66 14.23 0.35
C VAL A 89 19.63 13.04 0.29
N GLY A 90 19.15 11.84 -0.05
CA GLY A 90 19.99 10.65 -0.16
C GLY A 90 21.09 10.80 -1.22
N ASN A 91 20.76 11.35 -2.39
CA ASN A 91 21.75 11.63 -3.44
C ASN A 91 22.81 12.66 -3.01
N ALA A 92 22.42 13.65 -2.19
CA ALA A 92 23.33 14.67 -1.69
C ALA A 92 24.31 14.15 -0.63
N LEU A 93 23.89 13.16 0.17
CA LEU A 93 24.72 12.50 1.16
C LEU A 93 25.71 11.50 0.53
N GLY A 94 25.45 11.04 -0.70
CA GLY A 94 26.26 10.04 -1.39
C GLY A 94 26.04 8.61 -0.86
N THR A 95 26.65 7.60 -1.49
CA THR A 95 26.71 6.25 -0.90
C THR A 95 27.52 6.32 0.38
N PRO A 96 27.02 5.81 1.54
CA PRO A 96 27.77 5.84 2.78
C PRO A 96 29.12 5.16 2.58
N SER A 97 30.21 5.94 2.60
CA SER A 97 31.52 5.35 2.81
C SER A 97 31.57 4.97 4.29
N LEU A 98 31.42 3.68 4.57
CA LEU A 98 31.68 3.09 5.88
C LEU A 98 33.00 3.67 6.44
N GLY A 99 32.91 4.58 7.41
CA GLY A 99 34.06 5.06 8.17
C GLY A 99 34.53 6.51 8.01
N ASP A 100 33.74 7.46 7.48
CA ASP A 100 34.17 8.87 7.44
C ASP A 100 34.14 9.59 8.81
N GLY A 101 33.42 9.04 9.81
CA GLY A 101 33.32 9.59 11.16
C GLY A 101 32.27 10.68 11.36
N SER A 102 31.44 10.99 10.35
CA SER A 102 30.33 11.93 10.46
C SER A 102 29.25 11.39 11.40
N VAL A 103 28.87 12.21 12.39
CA VAL A 103 27.78 11.88 13.33
C VAL A 103 26.44 12.05 12.61
N PRO A 104 25.51 11.09 12.67
CA PRO A 104 24.20 11.21 12.05
C PRO A 104 23.45 12.44 12.55
N LYS A 105 22.79 13.16 11.62
CA LYS A 105 22.05 14.39 11.93
C LYS A 105 20.64 14.07 12.42
N LEU A 106 19.94 15.05 13.01
CA LEU A 106 18.53 14.88 13.36
C LEU A 106 17.63 15.38 12.22
N LEU A 107 16.73 14.54 11.74
CA LEU A 107 15.61 14.92 10.86
C LEU A 107 14.30 14.95 11.66
N ILE A 108 13.62 16.09 11.67
CA ILE A 108 12.26 16.23 12.19
C ILE A 108 11.29 16.38 11.02
N SER A 109 10.51 15.36 10.73
CA SER A 109 9.46 15.43 9.70
C SER A 109 8.16 15.94 10.30
N VAL A 110 7.63 17.04 9.77
CA VAL A 110 6.28 17.53 10.09
C VAL A 110 5.28 17.24 8.97
N VAL A 111 5.61 16.30 8.07
CA VAL A 111 4.79 16.01 6.90
C VAL A 111 3.68 15.02 7.25
N ALA A 112 2.44 15.41 6.93
CA ALA A 112 1.27 14.58 7.17
C ALA A 112 1.32 13.29 6.31
N GLY A 113 0.92 12.17 6.90
CA GLY A 113 0.80 10.90 6.18
C GLY A 113 2.12 10.35 5.65
N VAL A 114 3.27 10.59 6.28
CA VAL A 114 4.52 9.90 5.91
C VAL A 114 5.03 9.13 7.13
N PRO A 115 4.91 7.78 7.14
CA PRO A 115 5.36 6.95 8.25
C PRO A 115 6.88 7.03 8.51
N LEU A 116 7.28 6.80 9.76
CA LEU A 116 8.70 6.73 10.16
C LEU A 116 9.50 5.78 9.27
N ALA A 117 9.02 4.57 9.05
CA ALA A 117 9.72 3.59 8.24
C ALA A 117 9.92 4.05 6.79
N HIS A 118 9.00 4.82 6.19
CA HIS A 118 9.24 5.42 4.88
C HIS A 118 10.40 6.42 4.92
N LEU A 119 10.48 7.25 5.97
CA LEU A 119 11.59 8.19 6.14
C LEU A 119 12.92 7.45 6.34
N GLU A 120 12.94 6.47 7.23
CA GLU A 120 14.14 5.69 7.59
C GLU A 120 14.68 4.87 6.40
N THR A 121 13.81 4.23 5.60
CA THR A 121 14.23 3.49 4.40
C THR A 121 14.91 4.39 3.35
N HIS A 122 14.62 5.69 3.33
CA HIS A 122 15.26 6.60 2.36
C HIS A 122 16.52 7.28 2.91
N LEU A 123 16.66 7.37 4.24
CA LEU A 123 17.73 8.11 4.88
C LEU A 123 18.81 7.22 5.48
N GLU A 124 18.54 5.91 5.60
CA GLU A 124 19.46 4.90 6.14
C GLU A 124 20.16 5.40 7.43
N ASP A 125 21.46 5.18 7.56
CA ASP A 125 22.23 5.52 8.77
C ASP A 125 22.63 7.01 8.86
N ALA A 126 22.22 7.85 7.89
CA ALA A 126 22.64 9.25 7.83
C ALA A 126 21.87 10.17 8.79
N PHE A 127 20.66 9.75 9.21
CA PHE A 127 19.80 10.53 10.08
C PHE A 127 19.16 9.73 11.21
N HIS A 128 19.13 10.35 12.38
CA HIS A 128 18.13 10.06 13.40
C HIS A 128 16.81 10.74 13.01
N VAL A 129 15.68 10.05 13.13
CA VAL A 129 14.39 10.53 12.61
C VAL A 129 13.39 10.72 13.74
N VAL A 130 12.73 11.87 13.77
CA VAL A 130 11.53 12.14 14.56
C VAL A 130 10.40 12.50 13.61
N ARG A 131 9.28 11.81 13.72
CA ARG A 131 8.05 12.17 13.02
C ARG A 131 7.19 12.98 13.98
N CYS A 132 6.67 14.11 13.53
CA CYS A 132 5.76 14.96 14.28
C CYS A 132 4.52 15.26 13.46
N MET A 133 3.34 15.17 14.09
CA MET A 133 2.07 15.61 13.54
C MET A 133 1.62 16.90 14.25
N PRO A 134 1.94 18.08 13.69
CA PRO A 134 1.47 19.35 14.22
C PRO A 134 0.02 19.65 13.80
N ASN A 135 -0.58 20.66 14.42
CA ASN A 135 -1.86 21.23 13.99
C ASN A 135 -1.80 22.76 13.80
N ILE A 136 -2.84 23.34 13.20
CA ILE A 136 -2.87 24.76 12.82
C ILE A 136 -2.67 25.75 13.98
N PRO A 137 -3.21 25.51 15.21
CA PRO A 137 -2.92 26.34 16.38
C PRO A 137 -1.43 26.58 16.68
N ALA A 138 -0.52 25.78 16.13
CA ALA A 138 0.91 26.03 16.17
C ALA A 138 1.31 27.44 15.66
N GLN A 139 0.50 28.04 14.78
CA GLN A 139 0.70 29.41 14.31
C GLN A 139 0.60 30.46 15.42
N VAL A 140 -0.10 30.17 16.52
CA VAL A 140 -0.23 31.10 17.65
C VAL A 140 0.47 30.58 18.90
N GLY A 141 1.31 29.55 18.77
CA GLY A 141 2.05 28.95 19.89
C GLY A 141 1.23 27.96 20.73
N GLU A 142 -0.02 27.69 20.35
CA GLU A 142 -0.94 26.80 21.07
C GLU A 142 -1.13 25.46 20.33
N GLY A 143 -0.08 25.02 19.62
CA GLY A 143 -0.09 23.79 18.85
C GLY A 143 -0.12 22.52 19.70
N VAL A 144 -0.66 21.45 19.12
CA VAL A 144 -0.40 20.07 19.57
C VAL A 144 0.65 19.49 18.65
N MET A 145 1.80 19.11 19.22
CA MET A 145 2.95 18.57 18.51
C MET A 145 3.11 17.10 18.91
N ALA A 146 2.33 16.21 18.32
CA ALA A 146 2.41 14.79 18.63
C ALA A 146 3.58 14.15 17.88
N ALA A 147 4.53 13.58 18.61
CA ALA A 147 5.79 13.10 18.07
C ALA A 147 6.04 11.62 18.37
N SER A 148 6.69 10.95 17.43
CA SER A 148 7.15 9.57 17.50
C SER A 148 8.62 9.50 17.12
N LEU A 149 9.36 8.61 17.77
CA LEU A 149 10.81 8.49 17.68
C LEU A 149 11.18 7.33 16.75
N GLY A 150 12.09 7.57 15.82
CA GLY A 150 12.62 6.54 14.91
C GLY A 150 13.46 5.49 15.64
N LYS A 151 13.66 4.33 15.00
CA LYS A 151 14.27 3.13 15.59
C LYS A 151 15.69 3.35 16.10
N ASP A 152 16.47 4.17 15.39
CA ASP A 152 17.88 4.44 15.71
C ASP A 152 18.04 5.71 16.55
N SER A 153 16.95 6.25 17.09
CA SER A 153 16.95 7.52 17.83
C SER A 153 16.78 7.30 19.33
N GLY A 154 17.58 8.00 20.15
CA GLY A 154 17.54 7.90 21.62
C GLY A 154 17.07 9.18 22.34
N ASP A 155 17.24 9.20 23.66
CA ASP A 155 16.76 10.28 24.53
C ASP A 155 17.36 11.66 24.20
N ALA A 156 18.61 11.71 23.73
CA ALA A 156 19.23 12.97 23.32
C ALA A 156 18.49 13.62 22.15
N HIS A 157 18.09 12.82 21.15
CA HIS A 157 17.31 13.28 20.00
C HIS A 157 15.90 13.69 20.40
N LYS A 158 15.30 12.95 21.34
CA LYS A 158 14.00 13.28 21.93
C LYS A 158 14.01 14.66 22.59
N VAL A 159 15.01 14.94 23.44
CA VAL A 159 15.16 16.24 24.11
C VAL A 159 15.39 17.39 23.12
N LEU A 160 16.20 17.15 22.09
CA LEU A 160 16.45 18.15 21.04
C LEU A 160 15.18 18.45 20.24
N ALA A 161 14.47 17.42 19.79
CA ALA A 161 13.21 17.57 19.07
C ALA A 161 12.15 18.25 19.93
N GLU A 162 12.04 17.91 21.22
CA GLU A 162 11.10 18.54 22.15
C GLU A 162 11.41 20.03 22.37
N THR A 163 12.70 20.39 22.41
CA THR A 163 13.12 21.81 22.48
C THR A 163 12.65 22.58 21.25
N ILE A 164 12.83 22.04 20.05
CA ILE A 164 12.48 22.70 18.79
C ILE A 164 10.96 22.73 18.59
N LEU A 165 10.27 21.60 18.73
CA LEU A 165 8.83 21.46 18.53
C LEU A 165 8.04 22.24 19.58
N GLY A 166 8.56 22.29 20.81
CA GLY A 166 7.98 23.04 21.93
C GLY A 166 7.85 24.55 21.70
N ALA A 167 8.59 25.09 20.72
CA ALA A 167 8.52 26.50 20.33
C ALA A 167 7.16 26.91 19.75
N THR A 168 6.38 25.94 19.28
CA THR A 168 5.08 26.17 18.62
C THR A 168 3.91 25.54 19.34
N GLY A 169 4.11 24.90 20.49
CA GLY A 169 3.03 24.28 21.24
C GLY A 169 3.50 23.18 22.18
N LYS A 170 2.55 22.39 22.68
CA LYS A 170 2.83 21.30 23.60
C LYS A 170 3.19 20.02 22.85
N VAL A 171 4.30 19.41 23.23
CA VAL A 171 4.80 18.16 22.65
C VAL A 171 4.19 16.98 23.40
N PHE A 172 3.69 15.99 22.65
CA PHE A 172 3.16 14.74 23.18
C PHE A 172 3.86 13.58 22.50
N TRP A 173 4.60 12.78 23.26
CA TRP A 173 5.24 11.59 22.74
C TRP A 173 4.24 10.43 22.71
N VAL A 174 4.01 9.87 21.52
CA VAL A 174 3.05 8.78 21.26
C VAL A 174 3.72 7.70 20.42
N SER A 175 3.12 6.51 20.37
CA SER A 175 3.56 5.49 19.42
C SER A 175 3.22 5.91 17.98
N GLU A 176 3.96 5.37 17.01
CA GLU A 176 3.73 5.65 15.59
C GLU A 176 2.30 5.26 15.15
N GLU A 177 1.78 4.15 15.68
CA GLU A 177 0.44 3.63 15.41
C GLU A 177 -0.69 4.55 15.90
N ASP A 178 -0.42 5.37 16.92
CA ASP A 178 -1.37 6.32 17.49
C ASP A 178 -1.47 7.62 16.67
N LEU A 179 -0.50 7.92 15.81
CA LEU A 179 -0.46 9.19 15.06
C LEU A 179 -1.68 9.39 14.13
N ASP A 180 -2.29 8.32 13.63
CA ASP A 180 -3.54 8.43 12.86
C ASP A 180 -4.72 8.87 13.74
N SER A 181 -4.80 8.32 14.96
CA SER A 181 -5.84 8.68 15.93
C SER A 181 -5.64 10.11 16.42
N VAL A 182 -4.39 10.51 16.64
CA VAL A 182 -4.00 11.89 16.95
C VAL A 182 -4.34 12.84 15.80
N THR A 183 -4.15 12.41 14.54
CA THR A 183 -4.51 13.20 13.36
C THR A 183 -6.01 13.46 13.30
N ALA A 184 -6.83 12.46 13.61
CA ALA A 184 -8.28 12.63 13.71
C ALA A 184 -8.66 13.57 14.86
N LEU A 185 -8.05 13.40 16.05
CA LEU A 185 -8.40 14.18 17.23
C LEU A 185 -7.89 15.62 17.21
N SER A 186 -6.59 15.81 17.00
CA SER A 186 -5.88 17.09 17.20
C SER A 186 -5.43 17.74 15.89
N GLY A 187 -5.10 16.96 14.86
CA GLY A 187 -4.75 17.47 13.54
C GLY A 187 -5.97 18.09 12.84
N SER A 188 -7.07 17.34 12.80
CA SER A 188 -8.35 17.76 12.23
C SER A 188 -9.24 18.51 13.24
N GLY A 189 -9.02 18.28 14.54
CA GLY A 189 -9.74 18.86 15.67
C GLY A 189 -10.11 20.35 15.55
N PRO A 190 -9.16 21.25 15.24
CA PRO A 190 -9.45 22.68 15.12
C PRO A 190 -10.62 22.99 14.18
N ALA A 191 -10.75 22.26 13.07
CA ALA A 191 -11.83 22.45 12.11
C ALA A 191 -13.21 22.09 12.70
N TYR A 192 -13.27 21.11 13.61
CA TYR A 192 -14.52 20.72 14.28
C TYR A 192 -15.05 21.87 15.15
N PHE A 193 -14.16 22.49 15.92
CA PHE A 193 -14.49 23.65 16.75
C PHE A 193 -14.83 24.90 15.91
N PHE A 194 -14.08 25.16 14.83
CA PHE A 194 -14.38 26.27 13.93
C PHE A 194 -15.74 26.10 13.26
N ARG A 195 -16.07 24.87 12.83
CA ARG A 195 -17.38 24.57 12.26
C ARG A 195 -18.50 24.74 13.27
N LEU A 196 -18.31 24.29 14.51
CA LEU A 196 -19.29 24.50 15.57
C LEU A 196 -19.52 25.99 15.85
N ALA A 197 -18.45 26.80 15.94
CA ALA A 197 -18.57 28.24 16.13
C ALA A 197 -19.27 28.92 14.93
N GLN A 198 -19.01 28.46 13.70
CA GLN A 198 -19.72 28.94 12.50
C GLN A 198 -21.22 28.62 12.57
N ASP A 199 -21.59 27.40 12.96
CA ASP A 199 -22.98 26.98 13.08
C ASP A 199 -23.70 27.74 14.22
N MET A 200 -23.00 28.03 15.32
CA MET A 200 -23.49 28.88 16.41
C MET A 200 -23.74 30.32 15.95
N ALA A 201 -22.80 30.92 15.22
CA ALA A 201 -22.96 32.27 14.67
C ALA A 201 -24.17 32.35 13.72
N ALA A 202 -24.32 31.35 12.84
CA ALA A 202 -25.45 31.27 11.93
C ALA A 202 -26.79 31.07 12.66
N ALA A 203 -26.80 30.30 13.75
CA ALA A 203 -27.98 30.14 14.60
C ALA A 203 -28.36 31.43 15.31
N GLY A 204 -27.39 32.14 15.89
CA GLY A 204 -27.62 33.45 16.53
C GLY A 204 -28.19 34.49 15.56
N ALA A 205 -27.71 34.52 14.32
CA ALA A 205 -28.27 35.39 13.28
C ALA A 205 -29.73 35.05 12.95
N ARG A 206 -30.08 33.75 12.87
CA ARG A 206 -31.48 33.31 12.69
C ARG A 206 -32.39 33.65 13.88
N MET A 207 -31.81 33.83 15.06
CA MET A 207 -32.52 34.32 16.26
C MET A 207 -32.68 35.85 16.28
N GLY A 208 -32.22 36.56 15.24
CA GLY A 208 -32.39 38.01 15.09
C GLY A 208 -31.18 38.84 15.49
N LEU A 209 -30.03 38.23 15.80
CA LEU A 209 -28.79 38.99 16.01
C LEU A 209 -28.26 39.51 14.67
N ASP A 210 -27.60 40.67 14.72
CA ASP A 210 -26.79 41.13 13.59
C ASP A 210 -25.73 40.05 13.23
N PRO A 211 -25.54 39.69 11.94
CA PRO A 211 -24.63 38.63 11.56
C PRO A 211 -23.18 38.85 12.00
N ALA A 212 -22.68 40.09 11.95
CA ALA A 212 -21.31 40.39 12.33
C ALA A 212 -21.14 40.30 13.87
N LEU A 213 -22.11 40.81 14.63
CA LEU A 213 -22.13 40.64 16.08
C LEU A 213 -22.22 39.16 16.46
N SER A 214 -23.09 38.39 15.82
CA SER A 214 -23.25 36.95 16.08
C SER A 214 -21.94 36.18 15.85
N GLU A 215 -21.22 36.50 14.78
CA GLU A 215 -19.90 35.94 14.51
C GLU A 215 -18.87 36.32 15.59
N GLN A 216 -18.82 37.59 16.00
CA GLN A 216 -17.92 38.05 17.07
C GLN A 216 -18.19 37.33 18.40
N LEU A 217 -19.47 37.18 18.77
CA LEU A 217 -19.87 36.47 19.98
C LEU A 217 -19.47 34.99 19.94
N ALA A 218 -19.69 34.31 18.82
CA ALA A 218 -19.31 32.91 18.66
C ALA A 218 -17.78 32.72 18.74
N ARG A 219 -17.01 33.59 18.09
CA ARG A 219 -15.53 33.59 18.14
C ARG A 219 -15.02 33.79 19.56
N GLN A 220 -15.52 34.79 20.28
CA GLN A 220 -15.09 35.08 21.64
C GLN A 220 -15.49 33.97 22.62
N THR A 221 -16.68 33.37 22.43
CA THR A 221 -17.14 32.23 23.23
C THR A 221 -16.22 31.03 23.06
N LEU A 222 -15.85 30.70 21.82
CA LEU A 222 -14.91 29.62 21.53
C LEU A 222 -13.53 29.88 22.16
N ALA A 223 -12.99 31.09 21.99
CA ALA A 223 -11.69 31.46 22.53
C ALA A 223 -11.66 31.38 24.07
N GLY A 224 -12.65 31.98 24.75
CA GLY A 224 -12.74 31.96 26.20
C GLY A 224 -12.92 30.56 26.78
N ALA A 225 -13.78 29.73 26.16
CA ALA A 225 -13.95 28.33 26.56
C ALA A 225 -12.64 27.53 26.38
N GLY A 226 -11.92 27.73 25.27
CA GLY A 226 -10.61 27.11 25.05
C GLY A 226 -9.59 27.50 26.10
N MET A 227 -9.51 28.77 26.48
CA MET A 227 -8.61 29.25 27.55
C MET A 227 -8.95 28.63 28.91
N LEU A 228 -10.24 28.54 29.26
CA LEU A 228 -10.67 27.89 30.50
C LEU A 228 -10.28 26.41 30.53
N VAL A 229 -10.43 25.70 29.41
CA VAL A 229 -9.99 24.30 29.30
C VAL A 229 -8.47 24.17 29.43
N ALA A 230 -7.71 25.10 28.85
CA ALA A 230 -6.24 25.05 28.86
C ALA A 230 -5.63 25.32 30.25
N ASP A 231 -6.22 26.23 31.03
CA ASP A 231 -5.71 26.65 32.35
C ASP A 231 -6.26 25.81 33.51
N SER A 232 -7.35 25.07 33.29
CA SER A 232 -8.05 24.38 34.36
C SER A 232 -7.50 22.97 34.63
N ARG A 233 -7.33 22.65 35.91
CA ARG A 233 -7.12 21.27 36.39
C ARG A 233 -8.44 20.50 36.53
N THR A 234 -9.56 21.18 36.30
CA THR A 234 -10.91 20.63 36.38
C THR A 234 -11.21 19.75 35.18
N SER A 235 -11.93 18.64 35.37
CA SER A 235 -12.29 17.77 34.26
C SER A 235 -13.22 18.47 33.27
N LEU A 236 -13.21 18.07 32.00
CA LEU A 236 -14.15 18.61 31.01
C LEU A 236 -15.62 18.42 31.45
N SER A 237 -15.92 17.29 32.09
CA SER A 237 -17.27 17.03 32.63
C SER A 237 -17.67 18.04 33.71
N ASP A 238 -16.73 18.47 34.54
CA ASP A 238 -16.96 19.44 35.60
C ASP A 238 -17.11 20.85 35.04
N LEU A 239 -16.31 21.23 34.03
CA LEU A 239 -16.48 22.52 33.33
C LEU A 239 -17.88 22.62 32.71
N VAL A 240 -18.37 21.55 32.08
CA VAL A 240 -19.75 21.49 31.57
C VAL A 240 -20.76 21.63 32.71
N ARG A 241 -20.57 20.93 33.83
CA ARG A 241 -21.46 21.02 35.01
C ARG A 241 -21.50 22.43 35.60
N GLN A 242 -20.38 23.13 35.70
CA GLN A 242 -20.31 24.48 36.27
C GLN A 242 -21.15 25.51 35.51
N VAL A 243 -21.30 25.35 34.19
CA VAL A 243 -22.11 26.25 33.35
C VAL A 243 -23.53 25.72 33.08
N THR A 244 -23.90 24.60 33.70
CA THR A 244 -25.19 23.93 33.52
C THR A 244 -26.00 23.96 34.80
N SER A 245 -26.81 25.02 34.97
CA SER A 245 -27.80 25.06 36.05
C SER A 245 -28.99 24.12 35.75
N PRO A 246 -29.52 23.39 36.76
CA PRO A 246 -30.73 22.58 36.57
C PRO A 246 -31.87 23.43 36.02
N ASN A 247 -32.56 22.92 34.99
CA ASN A 247 -33.61 23.63 34.25
C ASN A 247 -33.19 24.95 33.57
N GLY A 248 -31.89 25.24 33.49
CA GLY A 248 -31.34 26.42 32.82
C GLY A 248 -31.29 26.31 31.29
N THR A 249 -30.89 27.39 30.64
CA THR A 249 -30.74 27.48 29.17
C THR A 249 -29.72 26.49 28.63
N THR A 250 -28.55 26.37 29.29
CA THR A 250 -27.50 25.39 28.92
C THR A 250 -28.03 23.95 29.00
N ALA A 251 -28.75 23.61 30.08
CA ALA A 251 -29.33 22.29 30.26
C ALA A 251 -30.40 21.96 29.20
N ALA A 252 -31.14 22.95 28.70
CA ALA A 252 -32.08 22.76 27.59
C ALA A 252 -31.35 22.45 26.27
N ALA A 253 -30.25 23.14 25.98
CA ALA A 253 -29.46 22.91 24.78
C ALA A 253 -28.76 21.54 24.80
N LEU A 254 -28.10 21.17 25.91
CA LEU A 254 -27.39 19.90 26.04
C LEU A 254 -28.31 18.68 25.88
N ARG A 255 -29.54 18.74 26.39
CA ARG A 255 -30.55 17.69 26.16
C ARG A 255 -30.86 17.44 24.68
N VAL A 256 -30.80 18.48 23.84
CA VAL A 256 -30.96 18.33 22.40
C VAL A 256 -29.75 17.60 21.80
N PHE A 257 -28.53 17.93 22.22
CA PHE A 257 -27.32 17.24 21.76
C PHE A 257 -27.32 15.76 22.15
N GLU A 258 -27.72 15.44 23.38
CA GLU A 258 -27.88 14.08 23.87
C GLU A 258 -28.96 13.32 23.07
N GLY A 259 -30.14 13.93 22.91
CA GLY A 259 -31.24 13.32 22.16
C GLY A 259 -30.94 13.11 20.68
N LYS A 260 -30.00 13.87 20.12
CA LYS A 260 -29.52 13.71 18.72
C LYS A 260 -28.24 12.87 18.60
N ARG A 261 -27.74 12.30 19.70
CA ARG A 261 -26.53 11.45 19.73
C ARG A 261 -25.33 12.13 19.08
N LEU A 262 -25.04 13.36 19.51
CA LEU A 262 -23.85 14.09 19.09
C LEU A 262 -22.56 13.29 19.36
N ASP A 263 -22.54 12.47 20.41
CA ASP A 263 -21.46 11.53 20.72
C ASP A 263 -21.14 10.59 19.55
N LEU A 264 -22.15 9.92 18.98
CA LEU A 264 -21.97 9.01 17.86
C LEU A 264 -21.56 9.72 16.58
N LEU A 265 -22.11 10.92 16.34
CA LEU A 265 -21.75 11.71 15.17
C LEU A 265 -20.27 12.14 15.20
N VAL A 266 -19.77 12.53 16.38
CA VAL A 266 -18.35 12.87 16.58
C VAL A 266 -17.48 11.63 16.41
N GLU A 267 -17.88 10.49 16.96
CA GLU A 267 -17.18 9.21 16.81
C GLU A 267 -17.04 8.80 15.33
N GLU A 268 -18.14 8.85 14.57
CA GLU A 268 -18.17 8.55 13.14
C GLU A 268 -17.28 9.51 12.34
N ALA A 269 -17.38 10.82 12.58
CA ALA A 269 -16.55 11.82 11.90
C ALA A 269 -15.05 11.61 12.17
N MET A 270 -14.67 11.29 13.41
CA MET A 270 -13.29 11.00 13.78
C MET A 270 -12.80 9.68 13.18
N ALA A 271 -13.64 8.65 13.11
CA ALA A 271 -13.31 7.39 12.44
C ALA A 271 -13.00 7.61 10.94
N HIS A 272 -13.80 8.44 10.26
CA HIS A 272 -13.55 8.82 8.87
C HIS A 272 -12.25 9.62 8.69
N ALA A 273 -11.96 10.58 9.59
CA ALA A 273 -10.70 11.33 9.56
C ALA A 273 -9.48 10.41 9.75
N ARG A 274 -9.57 9.44 10.68
CA ARG A 274 -8.52 8.43 10.91
C ARG A 274 -8.32 7.53 9.69
N ALA A 275 -9.41 7.06 9.08
CA ALA A 275 -9.35 6.25 7.88
C ALA A 275 -8.67 7.01 6.72
N ARG A 276 -9.00 8.29 6.55
CA ARG A 276 -8.38 9.13 5.53
C ARG A 276 -6.88 9.38 5.78
N SER A 277 -6.47 9.55 7.03
CA SER A 277 -5.03 9.65 7.41
C SER A 277 -4.26 8.41 6.94
N ARG A 278 -4.83 7.23 7.18
CA ARG A 278 -4.26 5.95 6.74
C ARG A 278 -4.15 5.84 5.22
N GLU A 279 -5.20 6.20 4.50
CA GLU A 279 -5.18 6.20 3.03
C GLU A 279 -4.09 7.13 2.47
N MET A 280 -3.88 8.30 3.09
CA MET A 280 -2.82 9.22 2.68
C MET A 280 -1.42 8.66 2.92
N ALA A 281 -1.20 7.99 4.06
CA ALA A 281 0.05 7.27 4.32
C ALA A 281 0.33 6.19 3.28
N GLN A 282 -0.74 5.52 2.85
CA GLN A 282 -0.69 4.43 1.89
C GLN A 282 -0.43 4.88 0.45
N SER A 283 -0.91 6.06 0.04
CA SER A 283 -0.61 6.59 -1.30
C SER A 283 0.87 6.92 -1.45
N VAL A 284 1.55 7.35 -0.37
CA VAL A 284 3.00 7.55 -0.33
C VAL A 284 3.74 6.22 -0.52
N SER A 285 3.24 5.11 0.04
CA SER A 285 3.82 3.78 -0.14
C SER A 285 3.77 3.26 -1.58
N ARG A 286 2.89 3.79 -2.46
CA ARG A 286 2.89 3.44 -3.89
C ARG A 286 4.19 3.84 -4.59
N HIS A 287 4.99 4.73 -4.00
CA HIS A 287 6.32 5.05 -4.51
C HIS A 287 7.27 3.85 -4.53
N LEU A 288 7.02 2.80 -3.73
CA LEU A 288 7.79 1.55 -3.85
C LEU A 288 7.76 0.99 -5.28
N LEU A 289 6.64 1.18 -6.00
CA LEU A 289 6.50 0.80 -7.41
C LEU A 289 7.41 1.62 -8.33
N LEU A 290 7.60 2.91 -8.03
CA LEU A 290 8.53 3.78 -8.76
C LEU A 290 9.98 3.38 -8.55
N ARG A 291 10.34 2.72 -7.44
CA ARG A 291 11.71 2.24 -7.18
C ARG A 291 11.95 0.80 -7.64
N ALA A 292 10.92 0.06 -7.99
CA ALA A 292 11.01 -1.32 -8.42
C ALA A 292 11.86 -1.45 -9.71
N LYS A 293 13.15 -1.76 -9.58
CA LYS A 293 14.03 -2.00 -10.74
C LYS A 293 13.54 -3.22 -11.52
N ARG A 294 13.21 -4.30 -10.79
CA ARG A 294 12.72 -5.56 -11.32
C ARG A 294 11.24 -5.73 -11.02
N ILE A 295 10.43 -5.89 -12.04
CA ILE A 295 8.96 -5.99 -11.94
C ILE A 295 8.53 -7.36 -12.47
N VAL A 296 7.87 -8.15 -11.64
CA VAL A 296 7.19 -9.35 -12.09
C VAL A 296 5.78 -8.97 -12.51
N VAL A 297 5.42 -9.25 -13.76
CA VAL A 297 4.11 -8.97 -14.32
C VAL A 297 3.40 -10.30 -14.57
N LYS A 298 2.24 -10.47 -13.96
CA LYS A 298 1.41 -11.66 -14.19
C LYS A 298 0.20 -11.29 -15.04
N VAL A 299 -0.06 -12.09 -16.07
CA VAL A 299 -1.27 -11.99 -16.89
C VAL A 299 -2.07 -13.29 -16.82
N GLY A 300 -3.35 -13.17 -16.44
CA GLY A 300 -4.26 -14.31 -16.32
C GLY A 300 -4.83 -14.77 -17.66
N SER A 301 -5.32 -16.01 -17.72
CA SER A 301 -5.95 -16.57 -18.93
C SER A 301 -7.07 -15.67 -19.46
N SER A 302 -7.97 -15.18 -18.60
CA SER A 302 -9.09 -14.32 -19.02
C SER A 302 -8.66 -13.01 -19.68
N THR A 303 -7.45 -12.53 -19.40
CA THR A 303 -6.89 -11.32 -20.03
C THR A 303 -6.26 -11.64 -21.39
N VAL A 304 -5.59 -12.79 -21.53
CA VAL A 304 -4.85 -13.16 -22.74
C VAL A 304 -5.66 -14.00 -23.73
N THR A 305 -6.88 -14.40 -23.38
CA THR A 305 -7.78 -15.15 -24.26
C THR A 305 -8.90 -14.29 -24.81
N ASP A 306 -9.29 -14.54 -26.06
CA ASP A 306 -10.47 -13.90 -26.67
C ASP A 306 -11.75 -14.72 -26.41
N PRO A 307 -12.94 -14.18 -26.74
CA PRO A 307 -14.20 -14.90 -26.57
C PRO A 307 -14.34 -16.19 -27.41
N SER A 308 -13.50 -16.39 -28.44
CA SER A 308 -13.49 -17.62 -29.24
C SER A 308 -12.66 -18.74 -28.60
N GLY A 309 -11.98 -18.46 -27.49
CA GLY A 309 -11.10 -19.39 -26.79
C GLY A 309 -9.68 -19.44 -27.35
N GLY A 310 -9.33 -18.54 -28.28
CA GLY A 310 -7.99 -18.33 -28.81
C GLY A 310 -7.20 -17.25 -28.05
N LEU A 311 -5.99 -16.93 -28.52
CA LEU A 311 -5.18 -15.84 -27.95
C LEU A 311 -5.69 -14.47 -28.39
N ASN A 312 -5.85 -13.57 -27.44
CA ASN A 312 -6.21 -12.18 -27.69
C ASN A 312 -4.97 -11.37 -28.10
N ILE A 313 -4.67 -11.36 -29.41
CA ILE A 313 -3.48 -10.71 -29.95
C ILE A 313 -3.44 -9.20 -29.63
N LYS A 314 -4.58 -8.52 -29.60
CA LYS A 314 -4.65 -7.07 -29.30
C LYS A 314 -4.18 -6.77 -27.88
N VAL A 315 -4.62 -7.57 -26.90
CA VAL A 315 -4.21 -7.41 -25.51
C VAL A 315 -2.74 -7.78 -25.33
N LEU A 316 -2.26 -8.84 -26.00
CA LEU A 316 -0.85 -9.21 -25.97
C LEU A 316 0.04 -8.13 -26.59
N GLU A 317 -0.36 -7.53 -27.72
CA GLU A 317 0.40 -6.45 -28.37
C GLU A 317 0.48 -5.20 -27.48
N GLU A 318 -0.62 -4.79 -26.85
CA GLU A 318 -0.62 -3.65 -25.93
C GLU A 318 0.17 -3.94 -24.64
N LEU A 319 0.15 -5.18 -24.14
CA LEU A 319 0.99 -5.59 -23.01
C LEU A 319 2.48 -5.51 -23.37
N VAL A 320 2.87 -6.07 -24.53
CA VAL A 320 4.26 -6.08 -25.00
C VAL A 320 4.75 -4.64 -25.22
N ARG A 321 3.92 -3.76 -25.79
CA ARG A 321 4.24 -2.34 -25.94
C ARG A 321 4.57 -1.68 -24.59
N GLN A 322 3.76 -1.96 -23.56
CA GLN A 322 3.97 -1.43 -22.21
C GLN A 322 5.22 -2.00 -21.55
N ILE A 323 5.49 -3.31 -21.71
CA ILE A 323 6.72 -3.94 -21.22
C ILE A 323 7.94 -3.31 -21.91
N ALA A 324 7.89 -3.10 -23.23
CA ALA A 324 8.97 -2.48 -23.97
C ALA A 324 9.26 -1.05 -23.50
N GLU A 325 8.22 -0.29 -23.14
CA GLU A 325 8.36 1.04 -22.55
C GLU A 325 8.97 1.02 -21.13
N LEU A 326 8.65 0.01 -20.31
CA LEU A 326 9.32 -0.16 -19.02
C LEU A 326 10.80 -0.53 -19.20
N MET A 327 11.09 -1.45 -20.12
CA MET A 327 12.45 -1.85 -20.44
C MET A 327 13.26 -0.64 -20.92
N SER A 328 12.73 0.20 -21.82
CA SER A 328 13.45 1.39 -22.32
C SER A 328 13.79 2.41 -21.21
N ARG A 329 12.99 2.45 -20.13
CA ARG A 329 13.24 3.24 -18.91
C ARG A 329 14.24 2.59 -17.95
N GLY A 330 14.92 1.51 -18.35
CA GLY A 330 15.93 0.83 -17.55
C GLY A 330 15.38 -0.15 -16.51
N ARG A 331 14.09 -0.50 -16.58
CA ARG A 331 13.50 -1.55 -15.74
C ARG A 331 13.84 -2.94 -16.28
N GLU A 332 13.80 -3.91 -15.39
CA GLU A 332 13.86 -5.34 -15.69
C GLU A 332 12.43 -5.90 -15.54
N VAL A 333 11.92 -6.60 -16.54
CA VAL A 333 10.56 -7.18 -16.49
C VAL A 333 10.64 -8.69 -16.63
N ILE A 334 9.94 -9.40 -15.74
CA ILE A 334 9.69 -10.84 -15.83
C ILE A 334 8.21 -11.04 -16.07
N LEU A 335 7.85 -11.70 -17.16
CA LEU A 335 6.45 -11.94 -17.52
C LEU A 335 6.05 -13.35 -17.11
N VAL A 336 5.04 -13.49 -16.26
CA VAL A 336 4.38 -14.75 -15.93
C VAL A 336 3.06 -14.81 -16.70
N SER A 337 3.01 -15.63 -17.75
CA SER A 337 1.87 -15.64 -18.68
C SER A 337 1.11 -16.94 -18.62
N SER A 338 -0.21 -16.82 -18.52
CA SER A 338 -1.13 -17.92 -18.83
C SER A 338 -1.40 -17.98 -20.34
N GLY A 339 -2.33 -18.84 -20.78
CA GLY A 339 -2.83 -18.85 -22.16
C GLY A 339 -2.34 -20.00 -23.05
N ALA A 340 -1.41 -20.84 -22.58
CA ALA A 340 -0.91 -22.00 -23.33
C ALA A 340 -2.05 -22.94 -23.77
N VAL A 341 -2.90 -23.39 -22.85
CA VAL A 341 -4.04 -24.27 -23.19
C VAL A 341 -4.97 -23.64 -24.25
N ALA A 342 -5.24 -22.34 -24.15
CA ALA A 342 -6.09 -21.62 -25.12
C ALA A 342 -5.43 -21.53 -26.50
N ALA A 343 -4.13 -21.23 -26.55
CA ALA A 343 -3.36 -21.24 -27.78
C ALA A 343 -3.34 -22.64 -28.44
N GLY A 344 -3.24 -23.70 -27.63
CA GLY A 344 -3.28 -25.08 -28.09
C GLY A 344 -4.63 -25.45 -28.68
N ARG A 345 -5.73 -25.07 -28.02
CA ARG A 345 -7.09 -25.26 -28.54
C ARG A 345 -7.25 -24.56 -29.88
N GLY A 346 -6.92 -23.27 -29.95
CA GLY A 346 -7.00 -22.51 -31.20
C GLY A 346 -6.20 -23.15 -32.33
N LYS A 347 -4.98 -23.62 -32.05
CA LYS A 347 -4.12 -24.27 -33.05
C LYS A 347 -4.69 -25.61 -33.55
N LEU A 348 -5.19 -26.46 -32.65
CA LEU A 348 -5.74 -27.77 -33.03
C LEU A 348 -7.11 -27.65 -33.71
N SER A 349 -7.96 -26.74 -33.26
CA SER A 349 -9.25 -26.45 -33.89
C SER A 349 -9.08 -25.90 -35.31
N SER A 350 -8.02 -25.11 -35.59
CA SER A 350 -7.72 -24.63 -36.95
C SER A 350 -7.24 -25.72 -37.93
N ARG A 351 -6.87 -26.90 -37.42
CA ARG A 351 -6.36 -28.03 -38.21
C ARG A 351 -7.40 -29.11 -38.46
N ALA A 352 -8.54 -29.10 -37.77
CA ALA A 352 -9.63 -30.03 -38.06
C ALA A 352 -10.27 -29.62 -39.39
N PRO A 353 -10.18 -30.43 -40.47
CA PRO A 353 -10.97 -30.17 -41.67
C PRO A 353 -12.44 -30.29 -41.29
N SER A 354 -13.29 -29.54 -41.98
CA SER A 354 -14.74 -29.78 -42.07
C SER A 354 -15.00 -31.16 -42.70
N ALA A 355 -14.64 -32.24 -42.01
CA ALA A 355 -14.92 -33.60 -42.41
C ALA A 355 -16.28 -33.97 -41.82
N GLY A 356 -17.24 -34.17 -42.74
CA GLY A 356 -18.54 -34.79 -42.60
C GLY A 356 -19.10 -35.01 -41.19
N ARG A 357 -20.29 -34.43 -40.96
CA ARG A 357 -21.34 -35.10 -40.19
C ARG A 357 -21.40 -36.58 -40.64
N HIS A 358 -20.86 -37.49 -39.84
CA HIS A 358 -21.32 -38.86 -39.57
C HIS A 358 -20.17 -39.69 -38.99
N GLY A 359 -20.29 -40.03 -37.71
CA GLY A 359 -19.39 -40.96 -37.04
C GLY A 359 -19.52 -40.84 -35.53
N ASN A 360 -20.33 -41.72 -34.95
CA ASN A 360 -20.66 -41.80 -33.54
C ASN A 360 -19.39 -41.92 -32.66
N ALA A 361 -19.06 -40.89 -31.89
CA ALA A 361 -18.16 -40.98 -30.74
C ALA A 361 -18.47 -39.85 -29.76
N GLY A 362 -19.40 -40.11 -28.84
CA GLY A 362 -19.53 -39.32 -27.62
C GLY A 362 -18.19 -39.33 -26.88
N THR A 363 -17.53 -38.17 -26.83
CA THR A 363 -16.39 -37.94 -25.94
C THR A 363 -16.64 -36.62 -25.22
N ARG A 364 -17.36 -36.77 -24.09
CA ARG A 364 -17.27 -36.03 -22.84
C ARG A 364 -16.55 -34.67 -22.91
N SER A 365 -17.35 -33.61 -22.77
CA SER A 365 -16.94 -32.37 -22.14
C SER A 365 -16.46 -32.68 -20.72
N GLY A 366 -15.16 -32.87 -20.58
CA GLY A 366 -14.50 -33.34 -19.37
C GLY A 366 -13.11 -33.83 -19.76
N GLY A 367 -12.30 -32.93 -20.33
CA GLY A 367 -10.97 -33.26 -20.82
C GLY A 367 -10.18 -33.94 -19.71
N THR A 368 -9.65 -35.12 -20.01
CA THR A 368 -8.77 -35.85 -19.08
C THR A 368 -7.56 -34.97 -18.73
N LEU A 369 -6.88 -35.24 -17.60
CA LEU A 369 -5.63 -34.54 -17.24
C LEU A 369 -4.66 -34.51 -18.44
N THR A 370 -4.60 -35.62 -19.16
CA THR A 370 -3.85 -35.83 -20.40
C THR A 370 -4.22 -34.83 -21.50
N ASP A 371 -5.50 -34.50 -21.69
CA ASP A 371 -5.94 -33.55 -22.72
C ASP A 371 -5.48 -32.12 -22.40
N LYS A 372 -5.51 -31.71 -21.12
CA LYS A 372 -5.00 -30.39 -20.71
C LYS A 372 -3.49 -30.29 -20.93
N GLN A 373 -2.74 -31.35 -20.60
CA GLN A 373 -1.29 -31.39 -20.79
C GLN A 373 -0.91 -31.34 -22.26
N VAL A 374 -1.61 -32.09 -23.14
CA VAL A 374 -1.41 -32.04 -24.59
C VAL A 374 -1.71 -30.64 -25.14
N LEU A 375 -2.83 -30.05 -24.74
CA LEU A 375 -3.19 -28.69 -25.17
C LEU A 375 -2.16 -27.65 -24.68
N SER A 376 -1.70 -27.77 -23.43
CA SER A 376 -0.67 -26.88 -22.90
C SER A 376 0.66 -27.05 -23.65
N ALA A 377 1.09 -28.28 -23.91
CA ALA A 377 2.32 -28.56 -24.66
C ALA A 377 2.30 -27.97 -26.07
N VAL A 378 1.23 -28.20 -26.84
CA VAL A 378 1.05 -27.65 -28.19
C VAL A 378 0.98 -26.12 -28.13
N GLY A 379 0.18 -25.61 -27.22
CA GLY A 379 -0.11 -24.19 -27.12
C GLY A 379 1.02 -23.36 -26.54
N GLN A 380 1.91 -23.94 -25.72
CA GLN A 380 3.08 -23.26 -25.20
C GLN A 380 4.04 -22.86 -26.31
N ALA A 381 4.23 -23.70 -27.33
CA ALA A 381 5.01 -23.35 -28.52
C ALA A 381 4.37 -22.17 -29.29
N VAL A 382 3.04 -22.18 -29.44
CA VAL A 382 2.29 -21.12 -30.11
C VAL A 382 2.34 -19.80 -29.34
N LEU A 383 2.20 -19.86 -28.00
CA LEU A 383 2.29 -18.71 -27.11
C LEU A 383 3.67 -18.07 -27.19
N MET A 384 4.74 -18.87 -27.14
CA MET A 384 6.10 -18.33 -27.26
C MET A 384 6.37 -17.74 -28.63
N GLN A 385 5.95 -18.38 -29.72
CA GLN A 385 6.09 -17.81 -31.07
C GLN A 385 5.37 -16.47 -31.20
N THR A 386 4.18 -16.36 -30.59
CA THR A 386 3.40 -15.13 -30.57
C THR A 386 4.14 -14.03 -29.81
N TYR A 387 4.64 -14.32 -28.61
CA TYR A 387 5.44 -13.36 -27.85
C TYR A 387 6.71 -12.96 -28.59
N GLU A 388 7.47 -13.91 -29.15
CA GLU A 388 8.68 -13.65 -29.92
C GLU A 388 8.40 -12.63 -31.03
N THR A 389 7.37 -12.89 -31.83
CA THR A 389 6.95 -12.01 -32.94
C THR A 389 6.59 -10.60 -32.46
N LEU A 390 5.94 -10.48 -31.29
CA LEU A 390 5.54 -9.18 -30.75
C LEU A 390 6.72 -8.42 -30.13
N PHE A 391 7.60 -9.08 -29.38
CA PHE A 391 8.75 -8.47 -28.75
C PHE A 391 9.85 -8.10 -29.76
N GLU A 392 10.00 -8.88 -30.83
CA GLU A 392 10.96 -8.60 -31.91
C GLU A 392 10.68 -7.24 -32.58
N LYS A 393 9.41 -6.85 -32.73
CA LYS A 393 9.01 -5.51 -33.22
C LYS A 393 9.59 -4.36 -32.39
N HIS A 394 9.93 -4.62 -31.13
CA HIS A 394 10.52 -3.65 -30.20
C HIS A 394 12.02 -3.86 -29.97
N GLY A 395 12.66 -4.79 -30.72
CA GLY A 395 14.08 -5.11 -30.57
C GLY A 395 14.42 -5.76 -29.23
N LEU A 396 13.46 -6.45 -28.61
CA LEU A 396 13.64 -7.13 -27.32
C LEU A 396 13.71 -8.64 -27.53
N THR A 397 14.72 -9.26 -26.92
CA THR A 397 14.86 -10.71 -26.87
C THR A 397 14.09 -11.25 -25.67
N ILE A 398 13.38 -12.36 -25.86
CA ILE A 398 12.72 -13.10 -24.77
C ILE A 398 13.44 -14.42 -24.48
N ALA A 399 13.20 -14.98 -23.30
CA ALA A 399 13.64 -16.33 -22.96
C ALA A 399 12.49 -17.11 -22.34
N GLN A 400 12.23 -18.31 -22.86
CA GLN A 400 11.25 -19.21 -22.26
C GLN A 400 11.81 -19.82 -20.98
N VAL A 401 11.00 -19.83 -19.92
CA VAL A 401 11.28 -20.59 -18.69
C VAL A 401 10.01 -21.36 -18.30
N LEU A 402 10.16 -22.65 -18.05
CA LEU A 402 9.09 -23.52 -17.56
C LEU A 402 9.47 -24.01 -16.17
N LEU A 403 8.59 -23.79 -15.19
CA LEU A 403 8.85 -24.12 -13.78
C LEU A 403 7.71 -24.96 -13.21
N THR A 404 8.03 -25.76 -12.19
CA THR A 404 7.04 -26.43 -11.34
C THR A 404 7.20 -25.98 -9.89
N LYS A 405 6.26 -26.38 -9.03
CA LYS A 405 6.35 -26.17 -7.58
C LYS A 405 7.68 -26.62 -6.98
N ASP A 406 8.23 -27.74 -7.45
CA ASP A 406 9.46 -28.36 -6.94
C ASP A 406 10.73 -27.53 -7.21
N ASP A 407 10.70 -26.68 -8.24
CA ASP A 407 11.83 -25.83 -8.59
C ASP A 407 12.07 -24.73 -7.55
N PHE A 408 11.11 -24.47 -6.67
CA PHE A 408 11.21 -23.51 -5.57
C PHE A 408 11.47 -24.18 -4.20
N THR A 409 11.05 -25.43 -4.01
CA THR A 409 11.20 -26.14 -2.72
C THR A 409 12.56 -26.80 -2.58
N ILE A 410 13.16 -27.25 -3.69
CA ILE A 410 14.49 -27.85 -3.68
C ILE A 410 15.54 -26.74 -3.78
N ALA A 411 16.26 -26.48 -2.68
CA ALA A 411 17.21 -25.38 -2.57
C ALA A 411 18.19 -25.25 -3.75
N LYS A 412 18.73 -26.38 -4.25
CA LYS A 412 19.62 -26.41 -5.41
C LYS A 412 18.92 -25.96 -6.70
N ARG A 413 17.68 -26.40 -6.94
CA ARG A 413 16.90 -26.00 -8.12
C ARG A 413 16.52 -24.53 -8.03
N ALA A 414 16.12 -24.07 -6.85
CA ALA A 414 15.77 -22.68 -6.61
C ALA A 414 16.97 -21.75 -6.86
N SER A 415 18.17 -22.12 -6.40
CA SER A 415 19.40 -21.37 -6.68
C SER A 415 19.72 -21.31 -8.19
N LEU A 416 19.57 -22.41 -8.92
CA LEU A 416 19.77 -22.45 -10.37
C LEU A 416 18.74 -21.58 -11.12
N CYS A 417 17.47 -21.64 -10.72
CA CYS A 417 16.41 -20.81 -11.28
C CYS A 417 16.68 -19.33 -11.03
N ARG A 418 17.00 -18.95 -9.78
CA ARG A 418 17.37 -17.58 -9.41
C ARG A 418 18.51 -17.06 -10.27
N ASN A 419 19.63 -17.79 -10.32
CA ASN A 419 20.81 -17.38 -11.09
C ASN A 419 20.45 -17.20 -12.58
N THR A 420 19.73 -18.14 -13.17
CA THR A 420 19.32 -18.05 -14.58
C THR A 420 18.47 -16.79 -14.82
N LEU A 421 17.45 -16.54 -14.01
CA LEU A 421 16.57 -15.38 -14.14
C LEU A 421 17.32 -14.05 -13.95
N GLU A 422 18.23 -13.98 -12.97
CA GLU A 422 19.07 -12.80 -12.75
C GLU A 422 19.99 -12.53 -13.94
N GLN A 423 20.59 -13.58 -14.52
CA GLN A 423 21.47 -13.47 -15.68
C GLN A 423 20.71 -13.06 -16.96
N LEU A 424 19.47 -13.51 -17.13
CA LEU A 424 18.60 -13.05 -18.23
C LEU A 424 18.28 -11.56 -18.07
N CYS A 425 17.86 -11.14 -16.87
CA CYS A 425 17.55 -9.74 -16.59
C CYS A 425 18.76 -8.82 -16.77
N ALA A 426 19.95 -9.23 -16.30
CA ALA A 426 21.20 -8.48 -16.45
C ALA A 426 21.59 -8.27 -17.93
N ARG A 427 21.21 -9.20 -18.82
CA ARG A 427 21.40 -9.10 -20.28
C ARG A 427 20.26 -8.38 -21.01
N ARG A 428 19.29 -7.83 -20.26
CA ARG A 428 18.09 -7.17 -20.78
C ARG A 428 17.20 -8.08 -21.64
N ILE A 429 17.23 -9.38 -21.36
CA ILE A 429 16.33 -10.37 -21.94
C ILE A 429 15.09 -10.45 -21.04
N VAL A 430 13.89 -10.48 -21.63
CA VAL A 430 12.62 -10.59 -20.88
C VAL A 430 12.29 -12.07 -20.68
N PRO A 431 12.35 -12.62 -19.45
CA PRO A 431 11.92 -13.99 -19.21
C PRO A 431 10.40 -14.09 -19.30
N VAL A 432 9.92 -15.04 -20.10
CA VAL A 432 8.50 -15.40 -20.21
C VAL A 432 8.32 -16.76 -19.55
N ILE A 433 7.72 -16.73 -18.36
CA ILE A 433 7.57 -17.86 -17.45
C ILE A 433 6.15 -18.41 -17.52
N ASN A 434 6.02 -19.73 -17.52
CA ASN A 434 4.76 -20.43 -17.32
C ASN A 434 4.98 -21.71 -16.51
N GLU A 435 3.91 -22.24 -15.93
CA GLU A 435 3.91 -23.56 -15.29
C GLU A 435 4.29 -24.63 -16.32
N ASN A 436 5.12 -25.61 -15.93
CA ASN A 436 5.41 -26.76 -16.77
C ASN A 436 4.30 -27.82 -16.64
N ASP A 437 3.13 -27.55 -17.23
CA ASP A 437 1.95 -28.43 -17.17
C ASP A 437 2.26 -29.87 -17.61
N THR A 438 3.23 -30.07 -18.51
CA THR A 438 3.56 -31.39 -19.08
C THR A 438 4.11 -32.40 -18.08
N VAL A 439 4.73 -31.93 -17.01
CA VAL A 439 5.35 -32.76 -15.96
C VAL A 439 4.78 -32.46 -14.57
N SER A 440 3.80 -31.57 -14.49
CA SER A 440 3.08 -31.31 -13.25
C SER A 440 2.08 -32.42 -12.98
N ILE A 441 2.19 -33.04 -11.80
CA ILE A 441 1.32 -34.13 -11.32
C ILE A 441 0.19 -33.63 -10.42
N ASP A 442 0.20 -32.35 -10.04
CA ASP A 442 -0.82 -31.76 -9.18
C ASP A 442 -2.13 -31.58 -9.99
N GLU A 443 -3.13 -32.42 -9.69
CA GLU A 443 -4.48 -32.29 -10.24
C GLU A 443 -5.06 -30.91 -9.87
N ILE A 444 -5.18 -30.04 -10.88
CA ILE A 444 -5.98 -28.80 -10.93
C ILE A 444 -6.38 -28.26 -9.55
N LYS A 445 -5.60 -27.32 -9.00
CA LYS A 445 -6.06 -26.49 -7.88
C LYS A 445 -5.72 -25.03 -8.12
N LEU A 446 -6.65 -24.33 -8.78
CA LEU A 446 -6.93 -22.89 -8.61
C LEU A 446 -5.71 -21.97 -8.33
N GLY A 447 -5.27 -21.22 -9.35
CA GLY A 447 -4.39 -20.06 -9.15
C GLY A 447 -2.89 -20.29 -9.38
N ASP A 448 -2.51 -21.33 -10.10
CA ASP A 448 -1.12 -21.72 -10.39
C ASP A 448 -0.23 -20.53 -10.76
N ASN A 449 -0.61 -19.75 -11.77
CA ASN A 449 0.21 -18.62 -12.20
C ASN A 449 0.19 -17.41 -11.25
N ASP A 450 -0.84 -17.23 -10.42
CA ASP A 450 -0.82 -16.19 -9.38
C ASP A 450 0.25 -16.54 -8.34
N THR A 451 0.22 -17.78 -7.82
CA THR A 451 1.20 -18.29 -6.85
C THR A 451 2.61 -18.39 -7.45
N LEU A 452 2.73 -18.86 -8.69
CA LEU A 452 3.99 -18.91 -9.43
C LEU A 452 4.59 -17.50 -9.54
N SER A 453 3.79 -16.48 -9.84
CA SER A 453 4.27 -15.11 -9.95
C SER A 453 4.79 -14.55 -8.62
N ALA A 454 4.13 -14.86 -7.50
CA ALA A 454 4.63 -14.50 -6.18
C ALA A 454 5.93 -15.23 -5.84
N ARG A 455 6.00 -16.54 -6.10
CA ARG A 455 7.23 -17.34 -5.89
C ARG A 455 8.39 -16.85 -6.72
N VAL A 456 8.16 -16.51 -7.99
CA VAL A 456 9.17 -15.90 -8.87
C VAL A 456 9.60 -14.56 -8.29
N ALA A 457 8.67 -13.68 -7.90
CA ALA A 457 8.99 -12.39 -7.32
C ALA A 457 9.87 -12.53 -6.07
N THR A 458 9.50 -13.40 -5.12
CA THR A 458 10.31 -13.70 -3.93
C THR A 458 11.66 -14.30 -4.31
N LEU A 459 11.70 -15.25 -5.26
CA LEU A 459 12.93 -15.93 -5.67
C LEU A 459 13.95 -14.97 -6.29
N VAL A 460 13.51 -13.96 -7.05
CA VAL A 460 14.43 -13.00 -7.70
C VAL A 460 14.61 -11.71 -6.91
N GLY A 461 14.05 -11.59 -5.71
CA GLY A 461 14.02 -10.32 -4.96
C GLY A 461 13.38 -9.19 -5.78
N GLY A 462 12.22 -9.47 -6.39
CA GLY A 462 11.50 -8.53 -7.23
C GLY A 462 11.10 -7.26 -6.46
N GLY A 463 11.23 -6.10 -7.10
CA GLY A 463 10.86 -4.82 -6.50
C GLY A 463 9.35 -4.55 -6.51
N ALA A 464 8.59 -5.26 -7.35
CA ALA A 464 7.13 -5.21 -7.38
C ALA A 464 6.54 -6.45 -8.08
N LEU A 465 5.32 -6.83 -7.69
CA LEU A 465 4.48 -7.79 -8.41
C LEU A 465 3.22 -7.09 -8.92
N ILE A 466 2.97 -7.12 -10.24
CA ILE A 466 1.78 -6.54 -10.85
C ILE A 466 0.94 -7.66 -11.46
N ILE A 467 -0.24 -7.89 -10.88
CA ILE A 467 -1.21 -8.88 -11.32
C ILE A 467 -2.27 -8.18 -12.17
N LEU A 468 -2.23 -8.43 -13.47
CA LEU A 468 -3.23 -7.97 -14.42
C LEU A 468 -4.33 -9.04 -14.57
N THR A 469 -5.57 -8.62 -14.33
CA THR A 469 -6.76 -9.48 -14.33
C THR A 469 -7.91 -8.83 -15.11
N ASP A 470 -9.05 -9.49 -15.17
CA ASP A 470 -10.31 -9.01 -15.76
C ASP A 470 -11.17 -8.14 -14.82
N THR A 471 -10.81 -8.02 -13.54
CA THR A 471 -11.47 -7.14 -12.56
C THR A 471 -10.65 -5.87 -12.30
N ASP A 472 -11.32 -4.80 -11.88
CA ASP A 472 -10.65 -3.53 -11.55
C ASP A 472 -9.74 -3.61 -10.33
N GLY A 473 -9.96 -4.59 -9.45
CA GLY A 473 -9.17 -4.85 -8.24
C GLY A 473 -10.01 -5.61 -7.23
N LEU A 474 -9.68 -5.47 -5.95
CA LEU A 474 -10.46 -5.98 -4.82
C LEU A 474 -11.53 -4.97 -4.42
N PHE A 475 -12.78 -5.40 -4.31
CA PHE A 475 -13.90 -4.58 -3.85
C PHE A 475 -14.25 -4.90 -2.39
N SER A 476 -14.91 -3.96 -1.70
CA SER A 476 -15.40 -4.13 -0.32
C SER A 476 -16.49 -5.20 -0.19
N ALA A 477 -17.14 -5.56 -1.29
CA ALA A 477 -18.10 -6.64 -1.46
C ALA A 477 -18.14 -7.02 -2.95
N ASP A 478 -18.82 -8.11 -3.33
CA ASP A 478 -18.97 -8.49 -4.74
C ASP A 478 -19.77 -7.41 -5.50
N PRO A 479 -19.16 -6.67 -6.45
CA PRO A 479 -19.83 -5.56 -7.15
C PRO A 479 -20.94 -6.02 -8.09
N ARG A 480 -21.05 -7.33 -8.37
CA ARG A 480 -22.17 -7.90 -9.13
C ARG A 480 -23.43 -8.03 -8.28
N ARG A 481 -23.28 -7.99 -6.95
CA ARG A 481 -24.36 -8.23 -5.97
C ARG A 481 -24.65 -7.03 -5.10
N ASP A 482 -23.63 -6.30 -4.68
CA ASP A 482 -23.76 -5.10 -3.87
C ASP A 482 -23.48 -3.84 -4.71
N PRO A 483 -24.51 -3.03 -5.03
CA PRO A 483 -24.32 -1.78 -5.76
C PRO A 483 -23.51 -0.73 -4.97
N ASN A 484 -23.36 -0.89 -3.66
CA ASN A 484 -22.52 -0.04 -2.81
C ASN A 484 -21.07 -0.54 -2.71
N ALA A 485 -20.72 -1.65 -3.36
CA ALA A 485 -19.36 -2.18 -3.36
C ALA A 485 -18.38 -1.13 -3.90
N ARG A 486 -17.35 -0.82 -3.11
CA ARG A 486 -16.32 0.16 -3.48
C ARG A 486 -15.01 -0.56 -3.74
N LEU A 487 -14.31 -0.14 -4.80
CA LEU A 487 -12.95 -0.60 -5.07
C LEU A 487 -12.04 -0.16 -3.93
N LEU A 488 -11.41 -1.13 -3.27
CA LEU A 488 -10.38 -0.88 -2.27
C LEU A 488 -9.12 -0.42 -2.99
N ARG A 489 -8.69 0.81 -2.70
CA ARG A 489 -7.51 1.40 -3.35
C ARG A 489 -6.22 0.85 -2.76
N VAL A 490 -6.22 0.59 -1.46
CA VAL A 490 -5.06 0.06 -0.75
C VAL A 490 -5.47 -0.94 0.31
N VAL A 491 -4.65 -1.97 0.50
CA VAL A 491 -4.77 -3.01 1.53
C VAL A 491 -3.39 -3.19 2.18
N ASN A 492 -3.31 -3.07 3.51
CA ASN A 492 -2.02 -3.18 4.23
C ASN A 492 -1.70 -4.60 4.66
N ARG A 493 -2.73 -5.39 4.87
CA ARG A 493 -2.62 -6.77 5.33
C ARG A 493 -3.72 -7.57 4.69
N VAL A 494 -3.36 -8.73 4.17
CA VAL A 494 -4.33 -9.74 3.74
C VAL A 494 -4.70 -10.52 5.00
N ASP A 495 -5.77 -10.09 5.68
CA ASP A 495 -6.32 -10.78 6.85
C ASP A 495 -7.62 -11.53 6.49
N GLU A 496 -8.20 -12.23 7.47
CA GLU A 496 -9.45 -12.97 7.28
C GLU A 496 -10.60 -12.09 6.76
N LYS A 497 -10.64 -10.80 7.13
CA LYS A 497 -11.66 -9.87 6.66
C LYS A 497 -11.47 -9.55 5.18
N VAL A 498 -10.22 -9.28 4.77
CA VAL A 498 -9.87 -9.04 3.36
C VAL A 498 -10.12 -10.28 2.50
N VAL A 499 -9.78 -11.47 3.00
CA VAL A 499 -10.09 -12.72 2.31
C VAL A 499 -11.60 -12.94 2.22
N ALA A 500 -12.35 -12.67 3.27
CA ALA A 500 -13.82 -12.78 3.26
C ALA A 500 -14.48 -11.85 2.22
N MET A 501 -13.90 -10.66 1.94
CA MET A 501 -14.39 -9.78 0.86
C MET A 501 -14.26 -10.41 -0.53
N ALA A 502 -13.35 -11.37 -0.71
CA ALA A 502 -13.13 -12.07 -1.97
C ALA A 502 -13.92 -13.39 -2.10
N VAL A 503 -14.58 -13.84 -1.03
CA VAL A 503 -15.35 -15.10 -1.00
C VAL A 503 -16.84 -14.78 -1.13
N SER A 504 -17.48 -15.34 -2.16
CA SER A 504 -18.95 -15.28 -2.27
C SER A 504 -19.58 -16.17 -1.17
N PRO A 505 -20.66 -15.74 -0.48
CA PRO A 505 -21.25 -16.44 0.68
C PRO A 505 -21.74 -17.89 0.45
N GLU A 506 -21.69 -18.39 -0.78
CA GLU A 506 -22.18 -19.72 -1.15
C GLU A 506 -21.26 -20.87 -0.68
N LEU A 507 -20.04 -20.58 -0.23
CA LEU A 507 -19.12 -21.60 0.31
C LEU A 507 -19.28 -21.89 1.81
N SER A 508 -20.16 -21.17 2.53
CA SER A 508 -20.31 -21.33 4.00
C SER A 508 -21.73 -21.54 4.49
N ALA A 509 -22.73 -21.64 3.61
CA ALA A 509 -24.10 -21.95 3.97
C ALA A 509 -24.54 -23.29 3.36
N GLY A 510 -23.98 -24.39 3.88
CA GLY A 510 -24.67 -25.67 3.81
C GLY A 510 -25.80 -25.64 4.84
N ASP A 511 -27.02 -25.44 4.38
CA ASP A 511 -28.24 -25.56 5.19
C ASP A 511 -28.36 -27.00 5.73
N PRO A 512 -28.32 -27.23 7.05
CA PRO A 512 -28.48 -28.57 7.62
C PRO A 512 -29.98 -28.90 7.68
N GLY A 513 -30.62 -29.07 6.52
CA GLY A 513 -32.05 -29.36 6.54
C GLY A 513 -32.77 -29.22 5.20
N GLN A 514 -32.45 -30.07 4.24
CA GLN A 514 -33.46 -30.54 3.28
C GLN A 514 -32.99 -31.79 2.55
N HIS A 515 -33.47 -32.94 3.01
CA HIS A 515 -33.64 -34.12 2.17
C HIS A 515 -34.74 -33.82 1.15
N THR A 516 -34.37 -33.63 -0.11
CA THR A 516 -35.31 -33.85 -1.22
C THR A 516 -34.64 -34.81 -2.19
N THR A 517 -35.19 -36.02 -2.20
CA THR A 517 -34.97 -37.08 -3.16
C THR A 517 -35.50 -36.64 -4.52
N ASP A 518 -34.62 -36.33 -5.48
CA ASP A 518 -34.88 -36.52 -6.91
C ASP A 518 -33.54 -36.45 -7.68
N PRO A 519 -33.10 -37.56 -8.33
CA PRO A 519 -31.82 -37.63 -9.02
C PRO A 519 -31.97 -37.41 -10.53
N GLU A 520 -32.72 -36.41 -10.99
CA GLU A 520 -32.87 -36.14 -12.44
C GLU A 520 -33.01 -34.63 -12.71
N SER A 521 -31.88 -33.91 -12.76
CA SER A 521 -31.69 -32.64 -13.50
C SER A 521 -30.27 -32.08 -13.28
N SER A 522 -29.26 -32.90 -13.59
CA SER A 522 -27.84 -32.54 -13.48
C SER A 522 -27.28 -31.90 -14.77
N GLU A 523 -27.99 -30.93 -15.35
CA GLU A 523 -27.52 -30.20 -16.56
C GLU A 523 -27.44 -28.68 -16.39
N GLU A 524 -28.00 -28.08 -15.33
CA GLU A 524 -27.90 -26.62 -15.12
C GLU A 524 -26.81 -26.16 -14.13
N GLN A 525 -26.05 -27.10 -13.55
CA GLN A 525 -25.05 -26.80 -12.52
C GLN A 525 -23.60 -26.66 -13.03
N GLU A 526 -23.32 -26.93 -14.30
CA GLU A 526 -21.96 -26.85 -14.87
C GLU A 526 -21.60 -25.50 -15.49
N ASN A 527 -22.50 -24.51 -15.52
CA ASN A 527 -22.28 -23.23 -16.20
C ASN A 527 -22.10 -22.00 -15.29
N ARG A 528 -21.78 -22.21 -14.00
CA ARG A 528 -21.39 -21.14 -13.07
C ARG A 528 -19.89 -21.22 -12.75
N VAL A 529 -19.09 -20.68 -13.67
CA VAL A 529 -17.65 -20.42 -13.49
C VAL A 529 -17.47 -19.37 -12.37
N GLY A 530 -17.44 -19.83 -11.13
CA GLY A 530 -17.16 -19.06 -9.91
C GLY A 530 -15.98 -19.65 -9.14
N THR A 531 -14.86 -19.89 -9.82
CA THR A 531 -13.69 -20.57 -9.26
C THR A 531 -12.68 -19.56 -8.71
N GLY A 532 -12.83 -19.16 -7.45
CA GLY A 532 -11.75 -18.67 -6.54
C GLY A 532 -10.75 -17.61 -7.02
N GLY A 533 -11.01 -16.90 -8.12
CA GLY A 533 -9.98 -16.12 -8.81
C GLY A 533 -9.44 -14.92 -8.04
N MET A 534 -10.22 -14.27 -7.16
CA MET A 534 -9.69 -13.20 -6.32
C MET A 534 -8.92 -13.74 -5.11
N VAL A 535 -9.40 -14.84 -4.52
CA VAL A 535 -8.76 -15.49 -3.36
C VAL A 535 -7.32 -15.90 -3.69
N THR A 536 -7.07 -16.48 -4.86
CA THR A 536 -5.71 -16.88 -5.27
C THR A 536 -4.78 -15.69 -5.45
N LYS A 537 -5.29 -14.55 -5.91
CA LYS A 537 -4.51 -13.30 -6.03
C LYS A 537 -4.20 -12.70 -4.65
N LEU A 538 -5.12 -12.82 -3.70
CA LEU A 538 -4.88 -12.40 -2.33
C LEU A 538 -3.80 -13.25 -1.66
N TRP A 539 -3.78 -14.57 -1.89
CA TRP A 539 -2.69 -15.44 -1.40
C TRP A 539 -1.35 -15.12 -2.06
N ALA A 540 -1.33 -14.86 -3.37
CA ALA A 540 -0.14 -14.40 -4.06
C ALA A 540 0.35 -13.05 -3.51
N ALA A 541 -0.59 -12.14 -3.22
CA ALA A 541 -0.26 -10.87 -2.57
C ALA A 541 0.33 -11.09 -1.19
N GLU A 542 -0.30 -11.87 -0.32
CA GLU A 542 0.20 -12.19 1.03
C GLU A 542 1.63 -12.75 1.00
N MET A 543 1.92 -13.69 0.09
CA MET A 543 3.25 -14.28 -0.08
C MET A 543 4.31 -13.24 -0.47
N ALA A 544 3.99 -12.39 -1.46
CA ALA A 544 4.88 -11.34 -1.92
C ALA A 544 5.11 -10.26 -0.83
N LEU A 545 4.04 -9.85 -0.14
CA LEU A 545 4.09 -8.86 0.94
C LEU A 545 4.95 -9.34 2.12
N SER A 546 4.86 -10.63 2.46
CA SER A 546 5.70 -11.27 3.48
C SER A 546 7.20 -11.28 3.13
N SER A 547 7.53 -11.02 1.85
CA SER A 547 8.91 -10.88 1.36
C SER A 547 9.28 -9.40 1.10
N GLY A 548 8.48 -8.45 1.58
CA GLY A 548 8.69 -7.00 1.36
C GLY A 548 8.33 -6.50 -0.04
N ILE A 549 7.64 -7.30 -0.86
CA ILE A 549 7.36 -6.97 -2.26
C ILE A 549 5.97 -6.34 -2.38
N PRO A 550 5.84 -5.08 -2.84
CA PRO A 550 4.55 -4.45 -3.07
C PRO A 550 3.80 -5.12 -4.23
N VAL A 551 2.48 -5.22 -4.11
CA VAL A 551 1.63 -5.86 -5.12
C VAL A 551 0.57 -4.90 -5.66
N VAL A 552 0.28 -4.96 -6.95
CA VAL A 552 -0.88 -4.29 -7.56
C VAL A 552 -1.76 -5.33 -8.24
N ILE A 553 -3.05 -5.33 -7.91
CA ILE A 553 -4.07 -6.06 -8.67
C ILE A 553 -4.87 -5.04 -9.47
N ALA A 554 -4.85 -5.14 -10.80
CA ALA A 554 -5.51 -4.18 -11.67
C ALA A 554 -6.11 -4.84 -12.93
N ASN A 555 -7.06 -4.14 -13.55
CA ASN A 555 -7.66 -4.58 -14.81
C ASN A 555 -6.66 -4.44 -15.97
N GLY A 556 -6.27 -5.57 -16.54
CA GLY A 556 -5.33 -5.65 -17.67
C GLY A 556 -5.88 -5.12 -18.99
N SER A 557 -7.20 -5.05 -19.14
CA SER A 557 -7.84 -4.50 -20.34
C SER A 557 -7.81 -2.97 -20.38
N ARG A 558 -7.43 -2.31 -19.28
CA ARG A 558 -7.34 -0.85 -19.23
C ARG A 558 -6.10 -0.39 -20.01
N PRO A 559 -6.22 0.55 -20.97
CA PRO A 559 -5.08 1.04 -21.73
C PRO A 559 -4.00 1.60 -20.80
N GLY A 560 -2.74 1.19 -20.97
CA GLY A 560 -1.65 1.65 -20.10
C GLY A 560 -1.65 1.11 -18.66
N ALA A 561 -2.45 0.09 -18.33
CA ALA A 561 -2.58 -0.43 -16.97
C ALA A 561 -1.24 -0.74 -16.28
N LEU A 562 -0.34 -1.42 -16.98
CA LEU A 562 0.97 -1.79 -16.45
C LEU A 562 1.84 -0.54 -16.19
N LEU A 563 1.85 0.41 -17.12
CA LEU A 563 2.62 1.66 -16.96
C LEU A 563 2.07 2.53 -15.82
N MET A 564 0.75 2.63 -15.71
CA MET A 564 0.09 3.34 -14.60
C MET A 564 0.43 2.69 -13.26
N ALA A 565 0.35 1.35 -13.17
CA ALA A 565 0.70 0.62 -11.96
C ALA A 565 2.18 0.83 -11.60
N ALA A 566 3.10 0.61 -12.54
CA ALA A 566 4.54 0.76 -12.32
C ALA A 566 4.97 2.21 -12.02
N SER A 567 4.19 3.21 -12.45
CA SER A 567 4.43 4.62 -12.12
C SER A 567 3.76 5.08 -10.82
N GLY A 568 3.19 4.16 -10.04
CA GLY A 568 2.57 4.48 -8.76
C GLY A 568 1.21 5.17 -8.86
N GLN A 569 0.66 5.37 -10.05
CA GLN A 569 -0.69 5.97 -10.22
C GLN A 569 -1.76 5.09 -9.58
N GLU A 570 -2.88 5.68 -9.16
CA GLU A 570 -4.00 5.00 -8.47
C GLU A 570 -4.85 4.11 -9.39
N ILE A 571 -4.23 3.06 -9.94
CA ILE A 571 -4.91 1.98 -10.65
C ILE A 571 -5.07 0.75 -9.74
N GLY A 572 -6.28 0.18 -9.78
CA GLY A 572 -6.70 -1.00 -9.06
C GLY A 572 -6.48 -0.95 -7.55
N THR A 573 -6.14 -2.09 -6.97
CA THR A 573 -5.84 -2.26 -5.54
C THR A 573 -4.35 -2.45 -5.36
N PHE A 574 -3.74 -1.59 -4.54
CA PHE A 574 -2.35 -1.73 -4.11
C PHE A 574 -2.26 -2.42 -2.77
N PHE A 575 -1.29 -3.30 -2.61
CA PHE A 575 -0.99 -3.98 -1.38
C PHE A 575 0.39 -3.54 -0.92
N ALA A 576 0.45 -2.94 0.27
CA ALA A 576 1.68 -2.40 0.84
C ALA A 576 2.31 -3.42 1.81
N PRO A 577 3.61 -3.73 1.70
CA PRO A 577 4.27 -4.71 2.57
C PRO A 577 4.31 -4.21 4.02
N GLU A 578 4.13 -5.13 4.99
CA GLU A 578 4.11 -4.80 6.43
C GLU A 578 5.46 -4.26 6.94
N ASP A 579 6.59 -4.62 6.32
CA ASP A 579 7.91 -4.13 6.73
C ASP A 579 8.25 -2.70 6.26
N ALA A 580 7.28 -2.01 5.65
CA ALA A 580 7.24 -0.54 5.64
C ALA A 580 6.70 0.04 6.97
N VAL A 581 6.40 -0.82 7.96
CA VAL A 581 5.97 -0.52 9.33
C VAL A 581 6.51 -1.62 10.27
N GLY A 582 7.82 -1.59 10.53
CA GLY A 582 8.44 -2.16 11.74
C GLY A 582 8.36 -3.68 11.97
N LYS A 583 9.44 -4.39 11.64
CA LYS A 583 9.93 -5.53 12.44
C LYS A 583 11.42 -5.39 12.72
N ALA A 584 11.76 -5.63 13.98
CA ALA A 584 13.09 -5.54 14.55
C ALA A 584 14.11 -6.37 13.77
N ALA A 585 15.26 -5.75 13.49
CA ALA A 585 16.45 -6.45 13.02
C ALA A 585 16.95 -7.39 14.13
N GLY A 586 16.54 -8.65 14.06
CA GLY A 586 17.37 -9.76 14.51
C GLY A 586 18.33 -10.09 13.38
N GLU A 587 19.63 -10.13 13.70
CA GLU A 587 20.73 -10.35 12.79
C GLU A 587 20.47 -11.49 11.77
N GLY A 588 20.43 -11.12 10.50
CA GLY A 588 20.38 -12.06 9.39
C GLY A 588 20.69 -11.30 8.09
N ARG A 589 21.95 -11.33 7.67
CA ARG A 589 22.30 -11.03 6.27
C ARG A 589 21.37 -11.86 5.36
N PRO A 590 20.99 -11.39 4.15
CA PRO A 590 20.29 -12.23 3.19
C PRO A 590 21.26 -13.31 2.66
N GLY A 591 21.46 -14.34 3.47
CA GLY A 591 22.13 -15.59 3.12
C GLY A 591 21.06 -16.64 2.87
N SER A 592 21.07 -17.20 1.65
CA SER A 592 20.71 -18.57 1.22
C SER A 592 19.46 -19.31 1.73
N ASP A 593 18.75 -18.86 2.74
CA ASP A 593 17.70 -19.64 3.37
C ASP A 593 16.34 -19.13 2.88
N ILE A 594 15.89 -19.71 1.78
CA ILE A 594 14.45 -19.83 1.51
C ILE A 594 13.86 -20.44 2.78
N PRO A 595 12.83 -19.87 3.43
CA PRO A 595 12.17 -20.52 4.55
C PRO A 595 11.74 -21.91 4.09
N ALA A 596 12.49 -22.93 4.51
CA ALA A 596 12.05 -24.29 4.43
C ALA A 596 10.92 -24.39 5.45
N GLU A 597 9.73 -24.72 4.95
CA GLU A 597 8.45 -24.82 5.66
C GLU A 597 7.50 -23.63 5.46
N ASP A 598 6.59 -23.89 4.52
CA ASP A 598 5.40 -23.17 4.10
C ASP A 598 4.50 -22.80 5.31
N THR A 599 4.76 -21.64 5.93
CA THR A 599 3.95 -21.12 7.06
C THR A 599 2.51 -20.82 6.65
N ALA A 600 2.26 -20.52 5.36
CA ALA A 600 0.92 -20.42 4.78
C ALA A 600 0.19 -21.78 4.74
N PHE A 601 0.93 -22.90 4.65
CA PHE A 601 0.36 -24.25 4.66
C PHE A 601 -0.06 -24.71 6.07
N ARG A 602 0.60 -24.27 7.14
CA ARG A 602 0.17 -24.60 8.52
C ARG A 602 -1.19 -23.99 8.88
N TRP A 603 -1.57 -22.87 8.27
CA TRP A 603 -2.92 -22.31 8.41
C TRP A 603 -4.00 -23.24 7.82
N ARG A 604 -3.71 -23.91 6.68
CA ARG A 604 -4.62 -24.89 6.05
C ARG A 604 -4.94 -26.10 6.94
N GLU A 605 -4.00 -26.57 7.76
CA GLU A 605 -4.20 -27.78 8.58
C GLU A 605 -4.83 -27.52 9.94
N LYS A 606 -4.63 -26.34 10.55
CA LYS A 606 -5.06 -26.07 11.93
C LYS A 606 -6.46 -25.44 12.06
N GLU A 607 -6.91 -24.63 11.10
CA GLU A 607 -8.10 -23.76 11.31
C GLU A 607 -9.33 -24.15 10.46
N HIS A 608 -9.18 -24.91 9.35
CA HIS A 608 -10.31 -25.25 8.46
C HIS A 608 -10.35 -26.72 8.00
N PRO A 609 -10.70 -27.69 8.88
CA PRO A 609 -10.77 -29.12 8.53
C PRO A 609 -11.88 -29.49 7.53
N THR A 610 -12.88 -28.61 7.33
CA THR A 610 -14.13 -28.93 6.64
C THR A 610 -14.05 -28.83 5.11
N LEU A 611 -13.02 -28.19 4.56
CA LEU A 611 -12.84 -28.05 3.11
C LEU A 611 -12.19 -29.27 2.42
N ASN A 612 -11.81 -30.31 3.19
CA ASN A 612 -10.97 -31.42 2.67
C ASN A 612 -11.59 -32.83 2.85
N ARG A 613 -12.89 -32.95 3.14
CA ARG A 613 -13.54 -34.25 3.43
C ARG A 613 -13.87 -35.14 2.23
N GLY A 614 -13.45 -34.80 1.02
CA GLY A 614 -13.70 -35.61 -0.19
C GLY A 614 -12.59 -36.57 -0.63
N ALA A 615 -11.37 -36.48 -0.07
CA ALA A 615 -10.18 -37.08 -0.69
C ALA A 615 -9.42 -38.11 0.16
N LYS A 616 -10.05 -38.67 1.22
CA LYS A 616 -9.36 -39.57 2.17
C LYS A 616 -9.71 -41.06 2.08
N SER A 617 -10.56 -41.50 1.14
CA SER A 617 -10.96 -42.93 1.08
C SER A 617 -10.43 -43.73 -0.11
N GLN A 618 -9.54 -43.18 -0.95
CA GLN A 618 -8.99 -43.92 -2.12
C GLN A 618 -7.47 -44.11 -2.09
N THR A 619 -6.76 -43.47 -1.17
CA THR A 619 -5.29 -43.50 -1.11
C THR A 619 -4.70 -44.67 -0.30
N GLU A 620 -5.51 -45.40 0.48
CA GLU A 620 -5.01 -46.56 1.25
C GLU A 620 -5.14 -47.90 0.52
N GLU A 621 -5.98 -48.01 -0.53
CA GLU A 621 -6.18 -49.27 -1.26
C GLU A 621 -5.18 -49.51 -2.41
N VAL A 622 -4.48 -48.46 -2.89
CA VAL A 622 -3.52 -48.57 -4.01
C VAL A 622 -2.09 -48.88 -3.53
N ALA A 623 -1.77 -48.64 -2.26
CA ALA A 623 -0.42 -48.82 -1.70
C ALA A 623 -0.06 -50.28 -1.34
N MET A 624 -1.00 -51.24 -1.45
CA MET A 624 -0.77 -52.65 -1.07
C MET A 624 -0.55 -53.63 -2.24
N ARG A 625 -0.49 -53.17 -3.50
CA ARG A 625 -0.37 -54.05 -4.68
C ARG A 625 0.96 -54.01 -5.45
N TRP A 626 1.97 -53.34 -4.93
CA TRP A 626 3.32 -53.29 -5.54
C TRP A 626 4.42 -53.65 -4.54
N ARG A 627 4.27 -54.82 -3.90
CA ARG A 627 5.36 -55.61 -3.34
C ARG A 627 5.11 -57.07 -3.73
N ASP A 628 5.45 -57.40 -4.96
CA ASP A 628 5.99 -58.69 -5.43
C ASP A 628 6.49 -58.53 -6.87
#